data_AF-A6F8S5-F1
#
_entry.id   AF-A6F8S5-F1
#
_cell.length_a   1.000
_cell.length_b   1.000
_cell.length_c   1.000
_cell.angle_alpha   90.00
_cell.angle_beta   90.00
_cell.angle_gamma   90.00
#
_symmetry.space_group_name_H-M   'P 1'
#
loop_
_entity.id
_entity.type
_entity.pdbx_description
1 polymer ?
#
loop_
_entity_poly.entity_id
_entity_poly.type
_entity_poly.pdbx_seq_one_letter_code
_entity_poly.pdbx_strand_id
1 'polypeptide(L)'
;MIVTVLFLIAFFIEGLNMLALILSGAALTVAIAAVIGCVVLFRKLTKLQATHSLLLKDLSKSRESLQKRIIELSTSNINLGGAIQGVASELQQTKFQQDEMKEEMTTHEQQDPDSRFYTRAVKLVELGASLDEIMRECELPRAEAELLLNFHKK
;
A
#
# COMPACT_ATOMS: atom_id res chain seq x y z
N MET A 1 -63.88 84.44 -21.06
CA MET A 1 -62.55 84.41 -20.39
C MET A 1 -62.45 83.31 -19.32
N ILE A 2 -63.43 83.15 -18.42
CA ILE A 2 -63.39 82.09 -17.37
C ILE A 2 -63.49 80.67 -17.95
N VAL A 3 -64.38 80.45 -18.93
CA VAL A 3 -64.56 79.12 -19.57
C VAL A 3 -63.30 78.64 -20.29
N THR A 4 -62.61 79.55 -21.00
CA THR A 4 -61.33 79.26 -21.67
C THR A 4 -60.21 78.92 -20.69
N VAL A 5 -60.17 79.56 -19.52
CA VAL A 5 -59.17 79.25 -18.47
C VAL A 5 -59.46 77.89 -17.82
N LEU A 6 -60.73 77.59 -17.52
CA LEU A 6 -61.12 76.28 -16.99
C LEU A 6 -60.81 75.13 -17.96
N PHE A 7 -61.03 75.34 -19.26
CA PHE A 7 -60.71 74.33 -20.28
C PHE A 7 -59.20 74.08 -20.39
N LEU A 8 -58.37 75.13 -20.29
CA LEU A 8 -56.91 75.03 -20.26
C LEU A 8 -56.39 74.27 -19.04
N ILE A 9 -56.98 74.51 -17.86
CA ILE A 9 -56.62 73.82 -16.62
C ILE A 9 -57.00 72.33 -16.69
N ALA A 10 -58.21 72.01 -17.19
CA ALA A 10 -58.63 70.62 -17.36
C ALA A 10 -57.74 69.84 -18.34
N PHE A 11 -57.38 70.46 -19.48
CA PHE A 11 -56.47 69.86 -20.45
C PHE A 11 -55.06 69.60 -19.86
N PHE A 12 -54.57 70.52 -19.03
CA PHE A 12 -53.28 70.35 -18.36
C PHE A 12 -53.30 69.23 -17.29
N ILE A 13 -54.41 69.09 -16.56
CA ILE A 13 -54.59 68.02 -15.55
C ILE A 13 -54.65 66.64 -16.21
N GLU A 14 -55.39 66.48 -17.31
CA GLU A 14 -55.44 65.19 -18.02
C GLU A 14 -54.08 64.80 -18.62
N GLY A 15 -53.32 65.77 -19.15
CA GLY A 15 -51.96 65.55 -19.63
C GLY A 15 -51.00 65.06 -18.54
N LEU A 16 -51.10 65.63 -17.33
CA LEU A 16 -50.28 65.22 -16.18
C LEU A 16 -50.61 63.79 -15.73
N ASN A 17 -51.90 63.41 -15.73
CA ASN A 17 -52.33 62.06 -15.35
C ASN A 17 -51.90 60.99 -16.39
N MET A 18 -51.95 61.32 -17.68
CA MET A 18 -51.41 60.48 -18.76
C MET A 18 -49.91 60.19 -18.57
N LEU A 19 -49.11 61.21 -18.21
CA LEU A 19 -47.68 61.02 -17.93
C LEU A 19 -47.44 60.12 -16.71
N ALA A 20 -48.22 60.26 -15.64
CA ALA A 20 -48.12 59.42 -14.45
C ALA A 20 -48.44 57.94 -14.73
N LEU A 21 -49.44 57.67 -15.59
CA LEU A 21 -49.78 56.31 -16.02
C LEU A 21 -48.67 55.66 -16.84
N ILE A 22 -48.03 56.41 -17.73
CA ILE A 22 -46.91 55.90 -18.54
C ILE A 22 -45.69 55.59 -17.65
N LEU A 23 -45.36 56.47 -16.70
CA LEU A 23 -44.22 56.29 -15.80
C LEU A 23 -44.38 55.08 -14.87
N SER A 24 -45.58 54.90 -14.30
CA SER A 24 -45.90 53.73 -13.45
C SER A 24 -45.91 52.42 -14.24
N GLY A 25 -46.44 52.43 -15.48
CA GLY A 25 -46.38 51.29 -16.39
C GLY A 25 -44.93 50.91 -16.74
N ALA A 26 -44.09 51.89 -17.10
CA ALA A 26 -42.68 51.65 -17.37
C ALA A 26 -41.96 51.04 -16.16
N ALA A 27 -42.17 51.60 -14.96
CA ALA A 27 -41.59 51.06 -13.72
C ALA A 27 -42.01 49.60 -13.46
N LEU A 28 -43.28 49.27 -13.69
CA LEU A 28 -43.79 47.90 -13.52
C LEU A 28 -43.11 46.92 -14.47
N THR A 29 -42.95 47.29 -15.74
CA THR A 29 -42.29 46.42 -16.74
C THR A 29 -40.83 46.15 -16.41
N VAL A 30 -40.09 47.17 -15.95
CA VAL A 30 -38.69 47.02 -15.52
C VAL A 30 -38.59 46.13 -14.28
N ALA A 31 -39.49 46.30 -13.32
CA ALA A 31 -39.55 45.45 -12.13
C ALA A 31 -39.80 43.98 -12.48
N ILE A 32 -40.77 43.71 -13.37
CA ILE A 32 -41.07 42.35 -13.83
C ILE A 32 -39.86 41.74 -14.55
N ALA A 33 -39.23 42.49 -15.46
CA ALA A 33 -38.04 42.03 -16.18
C ALA A 33 -36.88 41.71 -15.22
N ALA A 34 -36.65 42.54 -14.20
CA ALA A 34 -35.63 42.33 -13.18
C ALA A 34 -35.91 41.07 -12.34
N VAL A 35 -37.17 40.84 -11.94
CA VAL A 35 -37.57 39.64 -11.20
C VAL A 35 -37.36 38.38 -12.04
N ILE A 36 -37.76 38.39 -13.32
CA ILE A 36 -37.55 37.27 -14.23
C ILE A 36 -36.05 36.98 -14.39
N GLY A 37 -35.24 38.01 -14.61
CA GLY A 37 -33.79 37.89 -14.69
C GLY A 37 -33.18 37.28 -13.42
N CYS A 38 -33.61 37.75 -12.26
CA CYS A 38 -33.16 37.24 -10.97
C CYS A 38 -33.52 35.76 -10.78
N VAL A 39 -34.76 35.36 -11.11
CA VAL A 39 -35.22 33.97 -11.04
C VAL A 39 -34.41 33.07 -11.97
N VAL A 40 -34.14 33.50 -13.20
CA VAL A 40 -33.35 32.71 -14.16
C VAL A 40 -31.92 32.52 -13.67
N LEU A 41 -31.28 33.59 -13.17
CA LEU A 41 -29.93 33.52 -12.59
C LEU A 41 -29.91 32.58 -11.38
N PHE A 42 -30.88 32.71 -10.47
CA PHE A 42 -30.99 31.86 -9.28
C PHE A 42 -31.19 30.37 -9.66
N ARG A 43 -32.00 30.08 -10.69
CA ARG A 43 -32.17 28.72 -11.22
C ARG A 43 -30.90 28.17 -11.86
N LYS A 44 -30.10 29.01 -12.53
CA LYS A 44 -28.80 28.59 -13.09
C LYS A 44 -27.79 28.29 -11.99
N LEU A 45 -27.70 29.16 -10.99
CA LEU A 45 -26.80 29.00 -9.84
C LEU A 45 -27.13 27.71 -9.07
N THR A 46 -28.41 27.47 -8.75
CA THR A 46 -28.84 26.25 -8.05
C THR A 46 -28.59 24.98 -8.86
N LYS A 47 -28.81 24.99 -10.19
CA LYS A 47 -28.46 23.85 -11.05
C LYS A 47 -26.96 23.58 -11.07
N LEU A 48 -26.14 24.63 -11.22
CA LEU A 48 -24.69 24.50 -11.25
C LEU A 48 -24.18 23.91 -9.93
N GLN A 49 -24.70 24.39 -8.80
CA GLN A 49 -24.35 23.91 -7.46
C GLN A 49 -24.76 22.43 -7.24
N ALA A 50 -25.88 21.98 -7.82
CA ALA A 50 -26.28 20.57 -7.81
C ALA A 50 -25.36 19.69 -8.65
N THR A 51 -24.85 20.17 -9.78
CA THR A 51 -23.87 19.42 -10.59
C THR A 51 -22.52 19.30 -9.88
N HIS A 52 -22.05 20.36 -9.23
CA HIS A 52 -20.79 20.32 -8.47
C HIS A 52 -20.85 19.39 -7.26
N SER A 53 -21.99 19.33 -6.55
CA SER A 53 -22.14 18.46 -5.38
C SER A 53 -22.12 16.97 -5.76
N LEU A 54 -22.67 16.60 -6.92
CA LEU A 54 -22.58 15.23 -7.44
C LEU A 54 -21.14 14.84 -7.80
N LEU A 55 -20.41 15.72 -8.48
CA LEU A 55 -19.02 15.48 -8.88
C LEU A 55 -18.10 15.35 -7.64
N LEU A 56 -18.29 16.20 -6.63
CA LEU A 56 -17.58 16.08 -5.35
C LEU A 56 -17.93 14.78 -4.61
N LYS A 57 -19.18 14.31 -4.71
CA LYS A 57 -19.63 13.07 -4.08
C LYS A 57 -19.05 11.82 -4.77
N ASP A 58 -18.85 11.85 -6.08
CA ASP A 58 -18.18 10.77 -6.80
C ASP A 58 -16.67 10.74 -6.51
N LEU A 59 -16.03 11.91 -6.47
CA LEU A 59 -14.63 12.03 -6.04
C LEU A 59 -14.43 11.54 -4.60
N SER A 60 -15.33 11.89 -3.67
CA SER A 60 -15.25 11.44 -2.29
C SER A 60 -15.44 9.93 -2.15
N LYS A 61 -16.41 9.34 -2.88
CA LYS A 61 -16.59 7.89 -2.95
C LYS A 61 -15.36 7.17 -3.49
N SER A 62 -14.74 7.70 -4.55
CA SER A 62 -13.52 7.13 -5.11
C SER A 62 -12.40 7.16 -4.06
N ARG A 63 -12.22 8.29 -3.36
CA ARG A 63 -11.22 8.43 -2.29
C ARG A 63 -11.45 7.45 -1.14
N GLU A 64 -12.70 7.24 -0.72
CA GLU A 64 -13.05 6.31 0.35
C GLU A 64 -12.76 4.85 -0.05
N SER A 65 -13.05 4.48 -1.30
CA SER A 65 -12.76 3.14 -1.82
C SER A 65 -11.25 2.86 -1.90
N LEU A 66 -10.44 3.86 -2.28
CA LEU A 66 -8.98 3.76 -2.30
C LEU A 66 -8.42 3.65 -0.87
N GLN A 67 -8.94 4.42 0.08
CA GLN A 67 -8.53 4.29 1.49
C GLN A 67 -8.85 2.91 2.06
N LYS A 68 -10.02 2.35 1.75
CA LYS A 68 -10.36 0.98 2.16
C LYS A 68 -9.36 -0.04 1.62
N ARG A 69 -9.00 0.05 0.33
CA ARG A 69 -7.98 -0.81 -0.28
C ARG A 69 -6.60 -0.64 0.37
N ILE A 70 -6.21 0.58 0.72
CA ILE A 70 -4.93 0.83 1.42
C ILE A 70 -4.93 0.20 2.82
N ILE A 71 -6.05 0.30 3.55
CA ILE A 71 -6.18 -0.31 4.87
C ILE A 71 -6.12 -1.83 4.78
N GLU A 72 -6.85 -2.44 3.83
CA GLU A 72 -6.81 -3.89 3.58
C GLU A 72 -5.42 -4.40 3.18
N LEU A 73 -4.69 -3.66 2.34
CA LEU A 73 -3.31 -3.99 1.99
C LEU A 73 -2.37 -3.82 3.17
N SER A 74 -2.56 -2.78 3.99
CA SER A 74 -1.73 -2.53 5.17
C SER A 74 -1.92 -3.62 6.23
N THR A 75 -3.15 -4.06 6.48
CA THR A 75 -3.42 -5.17 7.41
C THR A 75 -2.89 -6.49 6.87
N SER A 76 -3.03 -6.75 5.57
CA SER A 76 -2.42 -7.90 4.91
C SER A 76 -0.88 -7.90 5.06
N ASN A 77 -0.23 -6.76 4.83
CA ASN A 77 1.22 -6.61 5.01
C ASN A 77 1.68 -6.81 6.46
N ILE A 78 0.92 -6.33 7.44
CA ILE A 78 1.22 -6.55 8.87
C ILE A 78 1.15 -8.04 9.20
N ASN A 79 0.11 -8.73 8.73
CA ASN A 79 -0.06 -10.17 8.96
C ASN A 79 1.07 -10.97 8.28
N LEU A 80 1.45 -10.60 7.06
CA LEU A 80 2.60 -11.21 6.37
C LEU A 80 3.91 -10.93 7.12
N GLY A 81 4.11 -9.73 7.65
CA GLY A 81 5.27 -9.40 8.49
C GLY A 81 5.36 -10.29 9.74
N GLY A 82 4.23 -10.51 10.42
CA GLY A 82 4.15 -11.42 11.56
C GLY A 82 4.45 -12.88 11.18
N ALA A 83 3.92 -13.35 10.06
CA ALA A 83 4.21 -14.70 9.55
C ALA A 83 5.69 -14.88 9.18
N ILE A 84 6.30 -13.90 8.51
CA ILE A 84 7.73 -13.91 8.19
C ILE A 84 8.56 -13.93 9.47
N GLN A 85 8.17 -13.18 10.50
CA GLN A 85 8.88 -13.18 11.78
C GLN A 85 8.76 -14.52 12.51
N GLY A 86 7.60 -15.18 12.45
CA GLY A 86 7.41 -16.53 12.97
C GLY A 86 8.28 -17.56 12.25
N VAL A 87 8.29 -17.54 10.91
CA VAL A 87 9.15 -18.41 10.11
C VAL A 87 10.63 -18.14 10.40
N ALA A 88 11.03 -16.88 10.56
CA ALA A 88 12.39 -16.53 10.92
C ALA A 88 12.80 -17.07 12.31
N SER A 89 11.89 -17.04 13.30
CA SER A 89 12.17 -17.61 14.62
C SER A 89 12.26 -19.13 14.58
N GLU A 90 11.38 -19.79 13.84
CA GLU A 90 11.45 -21.25 13.64
C GLU A 90 12.76 -21.62 12.96
N LEU A 91 13.16 -20.89 11.91
CA LEU A 91 14.44 -21.12 11.22
C LEU A 91 15.63 -20.93 12.15
N GLN A 92 15.59 -19.93 13.03
CA GLN A 92 16.64 -19.69 14.03
C GLN A 92 16.68 -20.81 15.07
N GLN A 93 15.53 -21.31 15.51
CA GLN A 93 15.44 -22.44 16.44
C GLN A 93 15.93 -23.74 15.80
N THR A 94 15.59 -24.00 14.54
CA THR A 94 16.10 -25.16 13.79
C THR A 94 17.62 -25.06 13.58
N LYS A 95 18.14 -23.86 13.29
CA LYS A 95 19.60 -23.64 13.22
C LYS A 95 20.28 -23.89 14.55
N PHE A 96 19.70 -23.41 15.65
CA PHE A 96 20.23 -23.66 16.99
C PHE A 96 20.28 -25.16 17.31
N GLN A 97 19.19 -25.90 17.04
CA GLN A 97 19.17 -27.36 17.21
C GLN A 97 20.17 -28.07 16.30
N GLN A 98 20.38 -27.57 15.07
CA GLN A 98 21.35 -28.15 14.15
C GLN A 98 22.80 -27.89 14.61
N ASP A 99 23.08 -26.71 15.17
CA ASP A 99 24.38 -26.38 15.73
C ASP A 99 24.65 -27.18 17.01
N GLU A 100 23.66 -27.35 17.89
CA GLU A 100 23.74 -28.19 19.08
C GLU A 100 23.98 -29.66 18.71
N MET A 101 23.25 -30.19 17.72
CA MET A 101 23.45 -31.56 17.23
C MET A 101 24.81 -31.74 16.54
N LYS A 102 25.33 -30.71 15.86
CA LYS A 102 26.71 -30.72 15.34
C LYS A 102 27.73 -30.74 16.48
N GLU A 103 27.51 -29.97 17.53
CA GLU A 103 28.38 -29.96 18.70
C GLU A 103 28.38 -31.33 19.39
N GLU A 104 27.20 -31.95 19.55
CA GLU A 104 27.05 -33.34 20.00
C GLU A 104 27.76 -34.35 19.08
N MET A 105 27.66 -34.20 17.75
CA MET A 105 28.42 -35.05 16.82
C MET A 105 29.93 -34.86 17.00
N THR A 106 30.42 -33.62 17.10
CA THR A 106 31.85 -33.36 17.28
C THR A 106 32.38 -33.86 18.61
N THR A 107 31.56 -33.88 19.66
CA THR A 107 31.92 -34.43 20.97
C THR A 107 31.80 -35.95 21.00
N HIS A 108 30.86 -36.55 20.27
CA HIS A 108 30.79 -38.01 20.08
C HIS A 108 31.95 -38.54 19.23
N GLU A 109 32.39 -37.83 18.19
CA GLU A 109 33.64 -38.13 17.46
C GLU A 109 34.89 -38.07 18.38
N GLN A 110 34.82 -37.35 19.50
CA GLN A 110 35.92 -37.26 20.46
C GLN A 110 35.89 -38.35 21.54
N GLN A 111 34.78 -39.08 21.71
CA GLN A 111 34.64 -40.09 22.76
C GLN A 111 35.22 -41.45 22.40
N ASP A 112 35.49 -41.72 21.12
CA ASP A 112 36.12 -42.96 20.69
C ASP A 112 37.57 -42.68 20.20
N PRO A 113 38.60 -42.89 21.03
CA PRO A 113 39.99 -42.58 20.67
C PRO A 113 40.46 -43.33 19.42
N ASP A 114 39.92 -44.53 19.15
CA ASP A 114 40.24 -45.32 17.96
C ASP A 114 39.64 -44.74 16.67
N SER A 115 38.50 -44.03 16.77
CA SER A 115 37.85 -43.40 15.62
C SER A 115 38.65 -42.22 15.05
N ARG A 116 39.46 -41.54 15.87
CA ARG A 116 40.30 -40.41 15.42
C ARG A 116 41.43 -40.87 14.52
N PHE A 117 42.06 -42.00 14.84
CA PHE A 117 43.10 -42.60 14.00
C PHE A 117 42.51 -43.07 12.68
N TYR A 118 41.30 -43.65 12.69
CA TYR A 118 40.59 -44.09 11.49
C TYR A 118 40.18 -42.91 10.58
N THR A 119 39.54 -41.87 11.14
CA THR A 119 39.13 -40.67 10.39
C THR A 119 40.33 -39.92 9.82
N ARG A 120 41.47 -39.91 10.52
CA ARG A 120 42.73 -39.34 10.02
C ARG A 120 43.35 -40.20 8.91
N ALA A 121 43.35 -41.53 9.08
CA ALA A 121 43.87 -42.46 8.09
C ALA A 121 43.08 -42.39 6.77
N VAL A 122 41.75 -42.28 6.82
CA VAL A 122 40.91 -42.11 5.62
C VAL A 122 41.29 -40.85 4.83
N LYS A 123 41.48 -39.71 5.50
CA LYS A 123 41.93 -38.48 4.83
C LYS A 123 43.32 -38.61 4.21
N LEU A 124 44.25 -39.31 4.86
CA LEU A 124 45.59 -39.56 4.30
C LEU A 124 45.53 -40.49 3.08
N VAL A 125 44.65 -41.49 3.10
CA VAL A 125 44.39 -42.37 1.95
C VAL A 125 43.83 -41.59 0.77
N GLU A 126 42.87 -40.68 1.00
CA GLU A 126 42.32 -39.79 -0.04
C GLU A 126 43.38 -38.88 -0.67
N LEU A 127 44.36 -38.42 0.13
CA LEU A 127 45.50 -37.63 -0.31
C LEU A 127 46.59 -38.46 -1.02
N GLY A 128 46.41 -39.79 -1.11
CA GLY A 128 47.32 -40.70 -1.81
C GLY A 128 48.54 -41.12 -1.00
N ALA A 129 48.49 -41.03 0.34
CA ALA A 129 49.57 -41.47 1.21
C ALA A 129 49.88 -42.97 1.04
N SER A 130 51.14 -43.33 1.23
CA SER A 130 51.60 -44.72 1.11
C SER A 130 51.26 -45.56 2.35
N LEU A 131 51.24 -46.90 2.21
CA LEU A 131 50.92 -47.82 3.33
C LEU A 131 51.80 -47.57 4.56
N ASP A 132 53.10 -47.35 4.36
CA ASP A 132 54.08 -47.12 5.44
C ASP A 132 53.82 -45.79 6.17
N GLU A 133 53.40 -44.78 5.43
CA GLU A 133 53.08 -43.44 5.94
C GLU A 133 51.81 -43.45 6.81
N ILE A 134 50.78 -44.20 6.39
CA ILE A 134 49.54 -44.38 7.17
C ILE A 134 49.82 -45.17 8.46
N MET A 135 50.61 -46.24 8.37
CA MET A 135 51.00 -47.05 9.54
C MET A 135 51.77 -46.21 10.57
N ARG A 136 52.69 -45.34 10.10
CA ARG A 136 53.53 -44.53 10.99
C ARG A 136 52.77 -43.36 11.63
N GLU A 137 51.90 -42.69 10.88
CA GLU A 137 51.25 -41.45 11.32
C GLU A 137 49.94 -41.70 12.09
N CYS A 138 49.26 -42.82 11.82
CA CYS A 138 47.99 -43.18 12.47
C CYS A 138 48.14 -44.36 13.44
N GLU A 139 49.36 -44.88 13.65
CA GLU A 139 49.69 -46.02 14.53
C GLU A 139 48.86 -47.28 14.30
N LEU A 140 48.35 -47.46 13.07
CA LEU A 140 47.51 -48.59 12.70
C LEU A 140 48.34 -49.84 12.35
N PRO A 141 47.90 -51.05 12.73
CA PRO A 141 48.55 -52.29 12.32
C PRO A 141 48.45 -52.47 10.80
N ARG A 142 49.47 -53.13 10.22
CA ARG A 142 49.60 -53.30 8.76
C ARG A 142 48.34 -53.85 8.09
N ALA A 143 47.68 -54.82 8.73
CA ALA A 143 46.46 -55.44 8.20
C ALA A 143 45.29 -54.45 8.07
N GLU A 144 45.16 -53.48 8.98
CA GLU A 144 44.11 -52.46 8.94
C GLU A 144 44.42 -51.36 7.93
N ALA A 145 45.67 -50.90 7.86
CA ALA A 145 46.08 -49.90 6.87
C ALA A 145 45.97 -50.44 5.43
N GLU A 146 46.28 -51.71 5.21
CA GLU A 146 46.13 -52.37 3.91
C GLU A 146 44.67 -52.55 3.51
N LEU A 147 43.79 -52.86 4.48
CA LEU A 147 42.35 -52.91 4.26
C LEU A 147 41.78 -51.55 3.81
N LEU A 148 42.20 -50.46 4.45
CA LEU A 148 41.74 -49.10 4.13
C LEU A 148 42.11 -48.67 2.71
N LEU A 149 43.35 -48.91 2.29
CA LEU A 149 43.83 -48.59 0.94
C LEU A 149 43.10 -49.40 -0.14
N ASN A 150 42.77 -50.65 0.14
CA ASN A 150 42.05 -51.51 -0.81
C ASN A 150 40.57 -51.17 -0.90
N PHE A 151 39.96 -50.68 0.18
CA PHE A 151 38.56 -50.26 0.19
C PHE A 151 38.35 -48.94 -0.59
N HIS A 152 39.30 -47.99 -0.51
CA HIS A 152 39.24 -46.70 -1.21
C HIS A 152 39.77 -46.72 -2.65
N LYS A 153 40.46 -47.79 -3.08
CA LYS A 153 40.96 -47.95 -4.46
C LYS A 153 39.92 -48.46 -5.47
N LYS A 154 38.64 -48.54 -5.10
CA LYS A 154 37.53 -48.90 -5.99
C LYS A 154 36.63 -47.72 -6.27
#